data_AF-A0A4V1ITV2-F1
#
_entry.id   AF-A0A4V1ITV2-F1
#
_cell.length_a   1.000
_cell.length_b   1.000
_cell.length_c   1.000
_cell.angle_alpha   90.00
_cell.angle_beta   90.00
_cell.angle_gamma   90.00
#
_symmetry.space_group_name_H-M   'P 1'
#
loop_
_entity.id
_entity.type
_entity.pdbx_description
1 polymer ?
#
loop_
_entity_poly.entity_id
_entity_poly.type
_entity_poly.pdbx_seq_one_letter_code
_entity_poly.pdbx_strand_id
1 'polypeptide(L)'
;MEAYISCSKLDPSQVKALIRGLSHSFAVLQGPPGTGKSYTSAALLKTLLDSGVADDGPIVCVAYTNHAIDQVLLRLMQNGVSAR
;
A
#
# COMPACT_ATOMS: atom_id res chain seq x y z
N MET A 1 16.88 -2.05 -6.42
CA MET A 1 15.73 -1.55 -7.19
C MET A 1 15.32 -2.55 -8.27
N GLU A 2 16.23 -2.93 -9.17
CA GLU A 2 15.90 -3.82 -10.30
C GLU A 2 15.39 -5.20 -9.88
N ALA A 3 16.00 -5.82 -8.87
CA ALA A 3 15.54 -7.12 -8.35
C ALA A 3 14.10 -7.10 -7.80
N TYR A 4 13.64 -5.98 -7.24
CA TYR A 4 12.25 -5.84 -6.77
C TYR A 4 11.27 -5.63 -7.92
N ILE A 5 11.71 -5.02 -9.02
CA ILE A 5 10.90 -4.81 -10.21
C ILE A 5 10.70 -6.14 -10.95
N SER A 6 11.71 -7.00 -11.03
CA SER A 6 11.64 -8.28 -11.74
C SER A 6 10.81 -9.35 -11.03
N CYS A 7 10.68 -9.28 -9.70
CA CYS A 7 10.04 -10.33 -8.90
C CYS A 7 8.68 -9.91 -8.32
N SER A 8 8.16 -8.73 -8.68
CA SER A 8 6.90 -8.20 -8.18
C SER A 8 5.79 -8.26 -9.24
N LYS A 9 4.54 -8.39 -8.80
CA LYS A 9 3.35 -8.22 -9.65
C LYS A 9 3.01 -6.73 -9.89
N LEU A 10 3.67 -5.82 -9.18
CA LEU A 10 3.53 -4.38 -9.35
C LEU A 10 4.31 -3.90 -10.56
N ASP A 11 3.78 -2.93 -11.29
CA ASP A 11 4.55 -2.29 -12.36
C ASP A 11 5.72 -1.46 -11.80
N PRO A 12 6.74 -1.12 -12.60
CA PRO A 12 7.93 -0.42 -12.12
C PRO A 12 7.65 0.89 -11.37
N SER A 13 6.62 1.64 -11.78
CA SER A 13 6.25 2.90 -11.13
C SER A 13 5.64 2.66 -9.74
N GLN A 14 4.84 1.62 -9.60
CA GLN A 14 4.23 1.20 -8.33
C GLN A 14 5.29 0.65 -7.37
N VAL A 15 6.25 -0.13 -7.85
CA VAL A 15 7.41 -0.58 -7.04
C VAL A 15 8.18 0.62 -6.51
N LYS A 16 8.44 1.62 -7.36
CA LYS A 16 9.14 2.85 -6.96
C LYS A 16 8.36 3.64 -5.91
N ALA A 17 7.04 3.74 -6.09
CA ALA A 17 6.14 4.37 -5.14
C ALA A 17 6.12 3.64 -3.79
N LEU A 18 6.03 2.31 -3.79
CA LEU A 18 6.08 1.47 -2.60
C LEU A 18 7.39 1.67 -1.82
N ILE A 19 8.54 1.55 -2.49
CA ILE A 19 9.85 1.75 -1.86
C ILE A 19 9.95 3.16 -1.28
N ARG A 20 9.48 4.18 -2.00
CA ARG A 20 9.47 5.55 -1.47
C ARG A 20 8.63 5.69 -0.21
N GLY A 21 7.44 5.09 -0.18
CA GLY A 21 6.56 5.10 1.00
C GLY A 21 7.15 4.38 2.21
N LEU A 22 7.97 3.34 2.00
CA LEU A 22 8.62 2.59 3.08
C LEU A 22 9.91 3.25 3.60
N SER A 23 10.62 3.99 2.74
CA SER A 23 11.94 4.54 3.08
C SER A 23 11.92 6.01 3.55
N HIS A 24 10.76 6.67 3.56
CA HIS A 24 10.63 8.07 3.94
C HIS A 24 9.51 8.24 4.96
N SER A 25 9.69 9.19 5.88
CA SER A 25 8.64 9.59 6.83
C SER A 25 7.43 10.25 6.14
N PHE A 26 7.60 10.74 4.91
CA PHE A 26 6.55 11.34 4.12
C PHE A 26 6.72 11.00 2.63
N ALA A 27 5.63 10.56 2.00
CA ALA A 27 5.59 10.25 0.58
C ALA A 27 4.22 10.60 -0.02
N VAL A 28 4.24 11.04 -1.29
CA VAL A 28 3.02 11.35 -2.05
C VAL A 28 2.88 10.35 -3.19
N LEU A 29 1.75 9.64 -3.20
CA LEU A 29 1.36 8.70 -4.26
C LEU A 29 0.41 9.41 -5.23
N GLN A 30 0.93 9.80 -6.40
CA GLN A 30 0.16 10.55 -7.40
C GLN A 30 0.04 9.77 -8.72
N GLY A 31 -1.11 9.91 -9.38
CA GLY A 31 -1.35 9.37 -10.72
C GLY A 31 -2.77 9.69 -11.21
N PRO A 32 -3.02 9.71 -12.53
CA PRO A 32 -4.37 9.83 -13.13
C PRO A 32 -5.38 8.80 -12.59
N PRO A 33 -6.70 9.00 -12.76
CA PRO A 33 -7.69 7.98 -12.42
C PRO A 33 -7.38 6.65 -13.14
N GLY A 34 -7.61 5.52 -12.46
CA GLY A 34 -7.34 4.18 -13.01
C GLY A 34 -5.89 3.67 -12.89
N THR A 35 -4.92 4.48 -12.44
CA THR A 35 -3.49 4.09 -12.38
C THR A 35 -3.08 3.20 -11.20
N GLY A 36 -4.03 2.54 -10.53
CA GLY A 36 -3.69 1.59 -9.48
C GLY A 36 -3.15 2.21 -8.18
N LYS A 37 -3.42 3.50 -7.89
CA LYS A 37 -3.06 4.13 -6.61
C LYS A 37 -3.54 3.33 -5.39
N SER A 38 -4.82 2.94 -5.39
CA SER A 38 -5.40 2.12 -4.32
C SER A 38 -4.79 0.71 -4.24
N TYR A 39 -4.32 0.17 -5.36
CA TYR A 39 -3.62 -1.11 -5.40
C TYR A 39 -2.23 -0.99 -4.77
N THR A 40 -1.50 0.08 -5.12
CA THR A 40 -0.18 0.40 -4.57
C THR A 40 -0.24 0.71 -3.07
N SER A 41 -1.26 1.46 -2.62
CA SER A 41 -1.45 1.75 -1.20
C SER A 41 -1.77 0.48 -0.40
N ALA A 42 -2.53 -0.45 -0.95
CA ALA A 42 -2.79 -1.74 -0.30
C ALA A 42 -1.52 -2.58 -0.16
N ALA A 43 -0.64 -2.57 -1.17
CA ALA A 43 0.67 -3.23 -1.09
C ALA A 43 1.56 -2.59 -0.01
N LEU A 44 1.55 -1.25 0.10
CA LEU A 44 2.26 -0.51 1.14
C LEU A 44 1.76 -0.90 2.53
N LEU A 45 0.44 -0.83 2.74
CA LEU A 45 -0.19 -1.20 4.01
C LEU A 45 0.09 -2.66 4.38
N LYS A 46 -0.02 -3.60 3.43
CA LYS A 46 0.33 -5.01 3.65
C LYS A 46 1.78 -5.16 4.12
N THR A 47 2.70 -4.49 3.44
CA THR A 47 4.13 -4.58 3.77
C THR A 47 4.42 -4.02 5.16
N LEU A 48 3.77 -2.90 5.54
CA LEU A 48 3.89 -2.33 6.89
C LEU A 48 3.34 -3.29 7.96
N LEU A 49 2.17 -3.89 7.72
CA LEU A 49 1.58 -4.88 8.62
C LEU A 49 2.47 -6.13 8.78
N ASP A 50 3.06 -6.60 7.70
CA ASP A 50 3.95 -7.78 7.71
C ASP A 50 5.31 -7.51 8.35
N SER A 51 5.76 -6.25 8.33
CA SER A 51 7.05 -5.84 8.90
C SER A 51 7.07 -5.74 10.43
N GLY A 52 5.92 -5.89 11.09
CA GLY A 52 5.79 -5.72 12.54
C GLY A 52 5.76 -4.27 13.02
N VAL A 53 5.86 -3.28 12.11
CA VAL A 53 5.74 -1.84 12.46
C VAL A 53 4.40 -1.54 13.14
N ALA A 54 3.35 -2.29 12.80
CA ALA A 54 2.04 -2.14 13.43
C ALA A 54 1.99 -2.66 14.88
N ASP A 55 3.01 -3.38 15.35
CA ASP A 55 3.11 -3.85 16.74
C ASP A 55 3.51 -2.70 17.68
N ASP A 56 4.20 -1.68 17.16
CA ASP A 56 4.57 -0.46 17.90
C ASP A 56 3.45 0.61 17.91
N GLY A 57 2.36 0.40 17.15
CA GLY A 57 1.21 1.30 17.11
C GLY A 57 0.32 1.11 15.88
N PRO A 58 -0.96 1.54 15.95
CA PRO A 58 -1.92 1.30 14.87
C PRO A 58 -1.60 2.13 13.62
N ILE A 59 -1.84 1.53 12.44
CA ILE A 59 -1.83 2.25 11.16
C ILE A 59 -3.19 2.93 10.96
N VAL A 60 -3.20 4.26 10.89
CA VAL A 60 -4.42 5.04 10.69
C VAL A 60 -4.63 5.35 9.20
N CYS A 61 -5.74 4.88 8.64
CA CYS A 61 -6.15 5.19 7.26
C CYS A 61 -7.28 6.21 7.27
N VAL A 62 -7.13 7.32 6.54
CA VAL A 62 -8.13 8.38 6.43
C VAL A 62 -8.46 8.62 4.96
N ALA A 63 -9.75 8.76 4.65
CA ALA A 63 -10.21 9.09 3.31
C ALA A 63 -11.46 9.99 3.35
N TYR A 64 -11.72 10.68 2.25
CA TYR A 64 -12.87 11.60 2.13
C TYR A 64 -14.23 10.89 2.09
N THR A 65 -14.28 9.63 1.63
CA THR A 65 -15.52 8.87 1.52
C THR A 65 -15.36 7.48 2.13
N ASN A 66 -16.44 6.94 2.69
CA ASN A 66 -16.48 5.56 3.19
C ASN A 66 -16.14 4.56 2.08
N HIS A 67 -16.63 4.82 0.87
CA HIS A 67 -16.33 3.97 -0.29
C HIS A 67 -14.82 3.84 -0.55
N ALA A 68 -14.03 4.90 -0.34
CA ALA A 68 -12.58 4.83 -0.49
C ALA A 68 -11.93 3.93 0.59
N ILE A 69 -12.44 3.97 1.82
CA ILE A 69 -12.00 3.06 2.90
C ILE A 69 -12.37 1.61 2.55
N ASP A 70 -13.61 1.37 2.11
CA ASP A 70 -14.08 0.03 1.72
C ASP A 70 -13.20 -0.57 0.62
N GLN A 71 -12.84 0.24 -0.39
CA GLN A 71 -11.95 -0.19 -1.46
C GLN A 71 -10.55 -0.57 -0.97
N VAL A 72 -10.02 0.13 0.05
CA VAL A 72 -8.73 -0.24 0.67
C VAL A 72 -8.88 -1.54 1.46
N LEU A 73 -9.92 -1.65 2.28
CA LEU A 73 -10.17 -2.84 3.11
C LEU A 73 -10.35 -4.10 2.25
N LEU A 74 -11.19 -4.04 1.22
CA LEU A 74 -11.40 -5.14 0.28
C LEU A 74 -10.09 -5.61 -0.36
N ARG A 75 -9.21 -4.67 -0.74
CA ARG A 75 -7.90 -5.01 -1.31
C ARG A 75 -6.99 -5.67 -0.27
N LEU A 76 -6.99 -5.19 0.97
CA LEU A 76 -6.20 -5.83 2.04
C LEU A 76 -6.66 -7.27 2.28
N MET A 77 -7.97 -7.50 2.33
CA MET A 77 -8.54 -8.85 2.45
C MET A 77 -8.15 -9.75 1.27
N GLN A 78 -8.22 -9.23 0.04
CA GLN A 78 -7.77 -9.95 -1.16
C GLN A 78 -6.27 -10.29 -1.15
N ASN A 79 -5.46 -9.51 -0.43
CA ASN A 79 -4.03 -9.75 -0.24
C ASN A 79 -3.73 -10.54 1.05
N GLY A 80 -4.73 -11.22 1.62
CA GLY A 80 -4.54 -12.14 2.75
C GLY A 80 -4.40 -11.46 4.11
N VAL A 81 -4.80 -10.19 4.24
CA VAL A 81 -4.94 -9.55 5.57
C VAL A 81 -6.30 -9.92 6.14
N SER A 82 -6.32 -10.63 7.25
CA SER A 82 -7.51 -10.85 8.05
C SER A 82 -7.50 -9.96 9.29
N ALA A 83 -8.70 -9.69 9.84
CA ALA A 83 -8.77 -9.20 11.21
C ALA A 83 -8.07 -10.20 12.13
N ARG A 84 -7.19 -9.70 12.99
CA ARG A 84 -6.59 -10.47 14.09
C ARG A 84 -7.51 -10.45 15.29
#